data_AF-A0A3M5WIR7-F1
#
_entry.id   AF-A0A3M5WIR7-F1
#
_cell.length_a   1.000
_cell.length_b   1.000
_cell.length_c   1.000
_cell.angle_alpha   90.00
_cell.angle_beta   90.00
_cell.angle_gamma   90.00
#
_symmetry.space_group_name_H-M   'P 1'
#
loop_
_entity.id
_entity.type
_entity.pdbx_description
1 polymer ?
#
loop_
_entity_poly.entity_id
_entity_poly.type
_entity_poly.pdbx_seq_one_letter_code
_entity_poly.pdbx_strand_id
1 'polypeptide(L)'
;MLTTSAFLALAMQCAPSIHPATLTPIVKTESSFNPYAIGVVGRVLPRQPQSLDEAVLAVKKLVAEGADFSIGLGQINRQHFDVSRPEPVFEPCTNLRMAAAVLEQCYAVTSAKEPNRQVALHKAISCYYSGNPKRGFKAEAEFGGSSHVQRVLANAGGTSVTVPALEGGSAEPSQLQRAQAPVSAVEPTYESWDVLRQYPRYLPPATPAVSATPASPAASTEEPSTTPKEDQ
;
A
#
# COMPACT_ATOMS: atom_id res chain seq x y z
N MET A 1 -21.37 12.38 1.35
CA MET A 1 -20.17 11.65 1.80
C MET A 1 -19.96 10.46 0.88
N LEU A 2 -18.71 10.09 0.61
CA LEU A 2 -18.39 8.89 -0.16
C LEU A 2 -18.56 7.63 0.71
N THR A 3 -18.95 6.52 0.09
CA THR A 3 -18.89 5.20 0.75
C THR A 3 -17.43 4.74 0.86
N THR A 4 -17.14 3.85 1.81
CA THR A 4 -15.79 3.27 1.96
C THR A 4 -15.32 2.57 0.69
N SER A 5 -16.21 1.85 -0.01
CA SER A 5 -15.87 1.17 -1.26
C SER A 5 -15.53 2.14 -2.39
N ALA A 6 -16.32 3.21 -2.56
CA ALA A 6 -16.04 4.26 -3.54
C ALA A 6 -14.72 4.97 -3.21
N PHE A 7 -14.47 5.24 -1.93
CA PHE A 7 -13.21 5.84 -1.48
C PHE A 7 -12.02 4.94 -1.77
N LEU A 8 -12.09 3.63 -1.50
CA LEU A 8 -10.99 2.70 -1.76
C LEU A 8 -10.63 2.65 -3.25
N ALA A 9 -11.63 2.67 -4.14
CA ALA A 9 -11.39 2.76 -5.58
C ALA A 9 -10.64 4.05 -5.97
N LEU A 10 -11.09 5.20 -5.44
CA LEU A 10 -10.43 6.49 -5.65
C LEU A 10 -9.00 6.51 -5.08
N ALA A 11 -8.79 5.95 -3.90
CA ALA A 11 -7.47 5.88 -3.27
C ALA A 11 -6.49 5.09 -4.16
N MET A 12 -6.90 3.93 -4.68
CA MET A 12 -6.07 3.13 -5.58
C MET A 12 -5.81 3.83 -6.92
N GLN A 13 -6.78 4.56 -7.46
CA GLN A 13 -6.64 5.25 -8.75
C GLN A 13 -5.80 6.54 -8.64
N CYS A 14 -5.97 7.30 -7.56
CA CYS A 14 -5.54 8.69 -7.47
C CYS A 14 -4.45 8.93 -6.43
N ALA A 15 -4.16 7.95 -5.58
CA ALA A 15 -3.03 7.98 -4.64
C ALA A 15 -2.30 6.61 -4.59
N PRO A 16 -1.87 6.05 -5.74
CA PRO A 16 -1.33 4.68 -5.81
C PRO A 16 -0.02 4.49 -5.03
N SER A 17 0.66 5.57 -4.67
CA SER A 17 1.89 5.53 -3.89
C SER A 17 1.67 5.36 -2.38
N ILE A 18 0.42 5.49 -1.90
CA ILE A 18 0.06 5.28 -0.51
C ILE A 18 -0.83 4.05 -0.40
N HIS A 19 -0.47 3.12 0.50
CA HIS A 19 -1.28 1.93 0.73
C HIS A 19 -2.71 2.33 1.20
N PRO A 20 -3.79 1.75 0.64
CA PRO A 20 -5.16 2.13 1.01
C PRO A 20 -5.45 2.02 2.52
N ALA A 21 -4.86 1.03 3.21
CA ALA A 21 -4.98 0.88 4.66
C ALA A 21 -4.34 2.03 5.47
N THR A 22 -3.44 2.81 4.86
CA THR A 22 -2.86 4.01 5.45
C THR A 22 -3.68 5.25 5.11
N LEU A 23 -4.10 5.41 3.85
CA LEU A 23 -4.82 6.62 3.43
C LEU A 23 -6.26 6.66 3.97
N THR A 24 -6.93 5.51 4.07
CA THR A 24 -8.32 5.40 4.57
C THR A 24 -8.49 6.00 5.97
N PRO A 25 -7.72 5.60 7.00
CA PRO A 25 -7.89 6.16 8.34
C PRO A 25 -7.54 7.65 8.43
N ILE A 26 -6.59 8.12 7.61
CA ILE A 26 -6.26 9.55 7.52
C ILE A 26 -7.48 10.30 6.98
N VAL A 27 -7.95 9.98 5.77
CA VAL A 27 -9.10 10.68 5.14
C VAL A 27 -10.37 10.58 5.99
N LYS A 28 -10.60 9.44 6.65
CA LYS A 28 -11.73 9.29 7.57
C LYS A 28 -11.63 10.26 8.76
N THR A 29 -10.43 10.47 9.28
CA THR A 29 -10.16 11.43 10.37
C THR A 29 -10.26 12.87 9.90
N GLU A 30 -9.77 13.16 8.69
CA GLU A 30 -9.74 14.50 8.11
C GLU A 30 -11.14 15.00 7.70
N SER A 31 -11.95 14.17 7.05
CA SER A 31 -13.21 14.63 6.43
C SER A 31 -14.41 13.70 6.63
N SER A 32 -14.23 12.52 7.25
CA SER A 32 -15.24 11.45 7.22
C SER A 32 -15.73 11.14 5.80
N PHE A 33 -14.81 11.18 4.83
CA PHE A 33 -15.10 10.99 3.40
C PHE A 33 -16.06 12.04 2.80
N ASN A 34 -16.12 13.25 3.38
CA ASN A 34 -16.85 14.37 2.80
C ASN A 34 -15.96 15.14 1.80
N PRO A 35 -16.24 15.09 0.49
CA PRO A 35 -15.43 15.79 -0.51
C PRO A 35 -15.53 17.31 -0.40
N TYR A 36 -16.55 17.84 0.27
CA TYR A 36 -16.73 19.28 0.48
C TYR A 36 -16.41 19.73 1.90
N ALA A 37 -15.71 18.91 2.68
CA ALA A 37 -15.30 19.26 4.04
C ALA A 37 -14.43 20.52 4.04
N ILE A 38 -14.70 21.42 4.98
CA ILE A 38 -13.87 22.60 5.25
C ILE A 38 -13.57 22.62 6.75
N GLY A 39 -12.29 22.53 7.09
CA GLY A 39 -11.75 22.68 8.43
C GLY A 39 -11.13 24.06 8.57
N VAL A 40 -11.38 24.73 9.70
CA VAL A 40 -10.86 26.09 9.95
C VAL A 40 -10.07 26.08 11.26
N VAL A 41 -8.88 26.66 11.23
CA VAL A 41 -8.04 26.71 12.44
C VAL A 41 -8.73 27.56 13.50
N GLY A 42 -8.89 26.98 14.69
CA GLY A 42 -9.47 27.64 15.86
C GLY A 42 -10.99 27.76 15.89
N ARG A 43 -11.74 27.24 14.90
CA ARG A 43 -13.21 27.21 14.95
C ARG A 43 -13.83 26.10 14.11
N VAL A 44 -15.05 25.70 14.49
CA VAL A 44 -15.88 24.77 13.72
C VAL A 44 -16.92 25.55 12.91
N LEU A 45 -17.14 25.16 11.66
CA LEU A 45 -18.22 25.73 10.86
C LEU A 45 -19.58 25.26 11.43
N PRO A 46 -20.60 26.13 11.50
CA PRO A 46 -21.93 25.73 11.97
C PRO A 46 -22.55 24.60 11.14
N ARG A 47 -22.24 24.56 9.83
CA ARG A 47 -22.63 23.52 8.89
C ARG A 47 -21.56 23.34 7.82
N GLN A 48 -21.29 22.09 7.45
CA GLN A 48 -20.43 21.76 6.31
C GLN A 48 -21.18 21.96 4.97
N PRO A 49 -20.49 22.46 3.92
CA PRO A 49 -21.07 22.55 2.58
C PRO A 49 -21.62 21.21 2.08
N GLN A 50 -22.72 21.25 1.32
CA GLN A 50 -23.35 20.07 0.71
C GLN A 50 -23.16 20.02 -0.81
N SER A 51 -22.65 21.09 -1.42
CA SER A 51 -22.37 21.18 -2.85
C SER A 51 -21.06 21.93 -3.10
N LEU A 52 -20.55 21.80 -4.33
CA LEU A 52 -19.38 22.56 -4.78
C LEU A 52 -19.61 24.07 -4.67
N ASP A 53 -20.77 24.57 -5.10
CA ASP A 53 -21.09 26.00 -5.05
C ASP A 53 -21.10 26.53 -3.61
N GLU A 54 -21.70 25.80 -2.67
CA GLU A 54 -21.66 26.16 -1.25
C GLU A 54 -20.22 26.19 -0.72
N ALA A 55 -19.40 25.23 -1.13
CA ALA A 55 -18.02 25.11 -0.70
C ALA A 55 -17.16 26.26 -1.22
N VAL A 56 -17.33 26.64 -2.50
CA VAL A 56 -16.65 27.78 -3.13
C VAL A 56 -17.05 29.09 -2.47
N LEU A 57 -18.35 29.29 -2.17
CA LEU A 57 -18.82 30.47 -1.45
C LEU A 57 -18.24 30.57 -0.03
N ALA A 58 -18.19 29.43 0.69
CA ALA A 58 -17.57 29.37 2.01
C ALA A 58 -16.08 29.71 1.95
N VAL A 59 -15.34 29.17 0.97
CA VAL A 59 -13.92 29.51 0.75
C VAL A 59 -13.74 31.00 0.51
N LYS A 60 -14.55 31.63 -0.37
CA LYS A 60 -14.48 33.08 -0.63
C LYS A 60 -14.65 33.91 0.64
N LYS A 61 -15.60 33.53 1.50
CA LYS A 61 -15.81 34.18 2.80
C LYS A 61 -14.60 34.02 3.73
N LEU A 62 -14.07 32.79 3.85
CA LEU A 62 -12.90 32.51 4.69
C LEU A 62 -11.64 33.26 4.21
N VAL A 63 -11.46 33.41 2.89
CA VAL A 63 -10.38 34.21 2.31
C VAL A 63 -10.53 35.69 2.68
N ALA A 64 -11.73 36.25 2.57
CA ALA A 64 -12.00 37.64 2.96
C ALA A 64 -11.78 37.89 4.47
N GLU A 65 -12.04 36.88 5.30
CA GLU A 65 -11.77 36.90 6.74
C GLU A 65 -10.29 36.72 7.11
N GLY A 66 -9.41 36.41 6.14
CA GLY A 66 -8.01 36.09 6.41
C GLY A 66 -7.82 34.78 7.18
N ALA A 67 -8.80 33.88 7.17
CA ALA A 67 -8.76 32.65 7.94
C ALA A 67 -7.68 31.67 7.43
N ASP A 68 -7.20 30.81 8.33
CA ASP A 68 -6.44 29.62 7.98
C ASP A 68 -7.38 28.41 7.95
N PHE A 69 -7.42 27.72 6.82
CA PHE A 69 -8.40 26.67 6.55
C PHE A 69 -7.87 25.62 5.58
N SER A 70 -8.51 24.46 5.63
CA SER A 70 -8.24 23.29 4.81
C SER A 70 -9.51 22.79 4.13
N ILE A 71 -9.38 22.17 2.94
CA ILE A 71 -10.53 21.73 2.15
C ILE A 71 -10.42 20.31 1.59
N GLY A 72 -11.59 19.69 1.40
CA GLY A 72 -11.78 18.41 0.74
C GLY A 72 -11.37 17.19 1.56
N LEU A 73 -11.30 16.03 0.89
CA LEU A 73 -11.15 14.71 1.51
C LEU A 73 -9.96 14.60 2.46
N GLY A 74 -8.78 15.03 2.01
CA GLY A 74 -7.54 15.05 2.77
C GLY A 74 -7.29 16.35 3.52
N GLN A 75 -8.25 17.30 3.55
CA GLN A 75 -8.09 18.59 4.24
C GLN A 75 -6.79 19.32 3.83
N ILE A 76 -6.65 19.60 2.54
CA ILE A 76 -5.50 20.33 2.00
C ILE A 76 -5.57 21.78 2.47
N ASN A 77 -4.53 22.27 3.13
CA ASN A 77 -4.46 23.64 3.64
C ASN A 77 -4.36 24.68 2.52
N ARG A 78 -4.97 25.86 2.72
CA ARG A 78 -4.98 27.01 1.80
C ARG A 78 -3.60 27.45 1.30
N GLN A 79 -2.53 27.13 2.01
CA GLN A 79 -1.16 27.42 1.57
C GLN A 79 -0.67 26.55 0.40
N HIS A 80 -1.39 25.46 0.08
CA HIS A 80 -0.99 24.48 -0.94
C HIS A 80 -1.77 24.57 -2.25
N PHE A 81 -2.71 25.51 -2.38
CA PHE A 81 -3.48 25.71 -3.62
C PHE A 81 -3.83 27.17 -3.85
N ASP A 82 -4.23 27.48 -5.08
CA ASP A 82 -4.72 28.80 -5.44
C ASP A 82 -6.15 29.01 -4.92
N VAL A 83 -6.28 29.79 -3.85
CA VAL A 83 -7.57 30.10 -3.22
C VAL A 83 -8.51 30.91 -4.11
N SER A 84 -8.01 31.53 -5.19
CA SER A 84 -8.87 32.21 -6.18
C SER A 84 -9.62 31.24 -7.09
N ARG A 85 -9.15 29.99 -7.16
CA ARG A 85 -9.75 28.92 -7.96
C ARG A 85 -9.75 27.58 -7.18
N PRO A 86 -10.55 27.46 -6.11
CA PRO A 86 -10.55 26.30 -5.22
C PRO A 86 -11.29 25.08 -5.77
N GLU A 87 -12.07 25.23 -6.85
CA GLU A 87 -12.94 24.20 -7.42
C GLU A 87 -12.20 22.88 -7.71
N PRO A 88 -11.00 22.88 -8.33
CA PRO A 88 -10.28 21.65 -8.62
C PRO A 88 -9.86 20.88 -7.36
N VAL A 89 -9.70 21.56 -6.22
CA VAL A 89 -9.27 20.92 -4.97
C VAL A 89 -10.42 20.19 -4.28
N PHE A 90 -11.67 20.53 -4.58
CA PHE A 90 -12.84 19.76 -4.14
C PHE A 90 -13.10 18.52 -5.01
N GLU A 91 -12.42 18.38 -6.16
CA GLU A 91 -12.46 17.16 -6.96
C GLU A 91 -11.75 16.02 -6.21
N PRO A 92 -12.41 14.89 -5.94
CA PRO A 92 -11.88 13.82 -5.09
C PRO A 92 -10.47 13.36 -5.46
N CYS A 93 -10.20 13.08 -6.73
CA CYS A 93 -8.91 12.57 -7.16
C CYS A 93 -7.78 13.59 -7.06
N THR A 94 -8.06 14.84 -7.40
CA THR A 94 -7.12 15.95 -7.27
C THR A 94 -6.78 16.18 -5.80
N ASN A 95 -7.79 16.17 -4.92
CA ASN A 95 -7.56 16.27 -3.48
C ASN A 95 -6.70 15.12 -2.94
N LEU A 96 -6.97 13.87 -3.36
CA LEU A 96 -6.21 12.71 -2.92
C LEU A 96 -4.77 12.69 -3.45
N ARG A 97 -4.53 13.16 -4.69
CA ARG A 97 -3.16 13.35 -5.20
C ARG A 97 -2.38 14.35 -4.35
N MET A 98 -3.02 15.45 -3.97
CA MET A 98 -2.39 16.46 -3.09
C MET A 98 -2.14 15.90 -1.69
N ALA A 99 -3.08 15.15 -1.12
CA ALA A 99 -2.93 14.51 0.18
C ALA A 99 -1.77 13.49 0.16
N ALA A 100 -1.69 12.69 -0.89
CA ALA A 100 -0.58 11.75 -1.08
C ALA A 100 0.76 12.47 -1.12
N ALA A 101 0.89 13.52 -1.92
CA ALA A 101 2.14 14.29 -2.03
C ALA A 101 2.59 14.88 -0.68
N VAL A 102 1.67 15.45 0.11
CA VAL A 102 1.98 15.97 1.45
C VAL A 102 2.42 14.85 2.39
N LEU A 103 1.72 13.70 2.38
CA LEU A 103 2.05 12.57 3.23
C LEU A 103 3.41 11.94 2.86
N GLU A 104 3.71 11.80 1.58
CA GLU A 104 5.00 11.32 1.06
C GLU A 104 6.13 12.24 1.51
N GLN A 105 5.95 13.55 1.39
CA GLN A 105 6.96 14.52 1.82
C GLN A 105 7.22 14.40 3.32
N CYS A 106 6.16 14.32 4.13
CA CYS A 106 6.29 14.11 5.57
C CYS A 106 6.97 12.77 5.89
N TYR A 107 6.60 11.69 5.20
CA TYR A 107 7.18 10.37 5.43
C TYR A 107 8.65 10.29 5.02
N ALA A 108 9.05 10.93 3.93
CA ALA A 108 10.44 11.00 3.51
C ALA A 108 11.32 11.68 4.59
N VAL A 109 10.83 12.78 5.18
CA VAL A 109 11.55 13.49 6.25
C VAL A 109 11.64 12.68 7.54
N THR A 110 10.57 11.97 7.92
CA THR A 110 10.55 11.23 9.19
C THR A 110 11.27 9.89 9.10
N SER A 111 11.13 9.17 7.99
CA SER A 111 11.83 7.89 7.75
C SER A 111 13.35 8.05 7.67
N ALA A 112 13.84 9.18 7.15
CA ALA A 112 15.27 9.51 7.18
C ALA A 112 15.87 9.61 8.60
N LYS A 113 15.02 9.82 9.63
CA LYS A 113 15.43 10.02 11.03
C LYS A 113 14.95 8.90 11.96
N GLU A 114 14.17 7.96 11.45
CA GLU A 114 13.50 6.93 12.25
C GLU A 114 13.54 5.59 11.50
N PRO A 115 14.38 4.64 11.94
CA PRO A 115 14.51 3.35 11.28
C PRO A 115 13.26 2.49 11.41
N ASN A 116 12.45 2.67 12.46
CA ASN A 116 11.19 1.95 12.59
C ASN A 116 10.13 2.56 11.67
N ARG A 117 9.79 1.87 10.57
CA ARG A 117 8.84 2.33 9.55
C ARG A 117 7.48 2.76 10.11
N GLN A 118 6.96 2.08 11.14
CA GLN A 118 5.68 2.44 11.77
C GLN A 118 5.79 3.70 12.62
N VAL A 119 6.87 3.84 13.39
CA VAL A 119 7.13 5.07 14.17
C VAL A 119 7.35 6.26 13.22
N ALA A 120 8.08 6.05 12.12
CA ALA A 120 8.26 7.05 11.07
C ALA A 120 6.92 7.48 10.46
N LEU A 121 6.02 6.52 10.21
CA LEU A 121 4.68 6.79 9.69
C LEU A 121 3.81 7.56 10.69
N HIS A 122 3.83 7.22 11.98
CA HIS A 122 3.13 7.99 13.00
C HIS A 122 3.64 9.44 13.10
N LYS A 123 4.96 9.63 13.01
CA LYS A 123 5.57 10.97 12.92
C LYS A 123 5.17 11.69 11.63
N ALA A 124 5.02 10.97 10.51
CA ALA A 124 4.57 11.52 9.24
C ALA A 124 3.11 11.98 9.31
N ILE A 125 2.23 11.22 9.97
CA ILE A 125 0.84 11.62 10.23
C ILE A 125 0.79 12.89 11.10
N SER A 126 1.63 12.97 12.12
CA SER A 126 1.77 14.18 12.95
C SER A 126 2.25 15.40 12.13
N CYS A 127 3.21 15.18 11.22
CA CYS A 127 3.66 16.17 10.24
C CYS A 127 2.55 16.56 9.25
N TYR A 128 1.79 15.61 8.72
CA TYR A 128 0.67 15.85 7.81
C TYR A 128 -0.36 16.80 8.44
N TYR A 129 -0.69 16.56 9.71
CA TYR A 129 -1.65 17.36 10.47
C TYR A 129 -1.21 18.81 10.70
N SER A 130 0.08 19.06 10.93
CA SER A 130 0.52 20.31 11.57
C SER A 130 1.86 20.86 11.09
N GLY A 131 2.50 20.22 10.11
CA GLY A 131 3.88 20.47 9.72
C GLY A 131 4.93 20.05 10.77
N ASN A 132 4.52 19.49 11.91
CA ASN A 132 5.41 19.16 13.02
C ASN A 132 5.32 17.68 13.40
N PRO A 133 6.43 16.91 13.41
CA PRO A 133 6.39 15.47 13.66
C PRO A 133 6.03 15.08 15.11
N LYS A 134 5.84 16.04 16.03
CA LYS A 134 5.49 15.81 17.44
C LYS A 134 4.11 16.34 17.82
N ARG A 135 3.59 17.38 17.16
CA ARG A 135 2.36 18.09 17.57
C ARG A 135 1.12 17.21 17.51
N GLY A 136 1.01 16.32 16.52
CA GLY A 136 -0.11 15.39 16.36
C GLY A 136 -0.22 14.31 17.43
N PHE A 137 0.78 14.17 18.30
CA PHE A 137 0.73 13.28 19.48
C PHE A 137 0.19 13.96 20.73
N LYS A 138 0.02 15.29 20.73
CA LYS A 138 -0.54 16.00 21.87
C LYS A 138 -2.05 15.82 21.93
N ALA A 139 -2.57 15.57 23.13
CA ALA A 139 -3.99 15.53 23.42
C ALA A 139 -4.65 16.89 23.11
N GLU A 140 -5.88 16.83 22.59
CA GLU A 140 -6.66 18.00 22.20
C GLU A 140 -7.98 17.98 22.98
N ALA A 141 -8.21 19.00 23.80
CA ALA A 141 -9.34 19.05 24.73
C ALA A 141 -10.68 19.07 23.96
N GLU A 142 -10.70 19.78 22.83
CA GLU A 142 -11.81 19.85 21.89
C GLU A 142 -12.18 18.49 21.28
N PHE A 143 -11.26 17.52 21.31
CA PHE A 143 -11.46 16.15 20.83
C PHE A 143 -11.44 15.13 21.98
N GLY A 144 -11.95 15.52 23.15
CA GLY A 144 -12.10 14.64 24.31
C GLY A 144 -10.78 14.15 24.90
N GLY A 145 -9.69 14.89 24.69
CA GLY A 145 -8.34 14.52 25.13
C GLY A 145 -7.62 13.52 24.22
N SER A 146 -8.20 13.15 23.07
CA SER A 146 -7.50 12.36 22.06
C SER A 146 -6.51 13.24 21.27
N SER A 147 -5.37 12.66 20.88
CA SER A 147 -4.46 13.27 19.91
C SER A 147 -4.85 12.92 18.47
N HIS A 148 -4.43 13.74 17.51
CA HIS A 148 -4.70 13.48 16.09
C HIS A 148 -4.21 12.09 15.64
N VAL A 149 -2.98 11.72 15.99
CA VAL A 149 -2.41 10.40 15.65
C VAL A 149 -3.27 9.27 16.24
N GLN A 150 -3.75 9.41 17.49
CA GLN A 150 -4.64 8.40 18.09
C GLN A 150 -5.96 8.27 17.32
N ARG A 151 -6.55 9.36 16.84
CA ARG A 151 -7.79 9.30 16.04
C ARG A 151 -7.57 8.60 14.70
N VAL A 152 -6.44 8.85 14.04
CA VAL A 152 -6.06 8.12 12.82
C VAL A 152 -5.88 6.63 13.10
N LEU A 153 -5.14 6.27 14.15
CA LEU A 153 -4.92 4.87 14.50
C LEU A 153 -6.21 4.14 14.90
N ALA A 154 -7.12 4.81 15.62
CA ALA A 154 -8.44 4.26 15.95
C ALA A 154 -9.27 3.97 14.69
N ASN A 155 -9.12 4.78 13.64
CA ASN A 155 -9.77 4.58 12.35
C ASN A 155 -9.10 3.51 11.49
N ALA A 156 -7.85 3.12 11.76
CA ALA A 156 -7.13 2.10 10.99
C ALA A 156 -7.63 0.68 11.30
N GLY A 157 -8.22 0.47 12.48
CA GLY A 157 -8.68 -0.83 12.94
C GLY A 157 -7.52 -1.77 13.27
N GLY A 158 -7.81 -2.82 14.05
CA GLY A 158 -6.84 -3.85 14.44
C GLY A 158 -6.66 -4.94 13.39
N THR A 159 -6.61 -4.60 12.10
CA THR A 159 -6.48 -5.59 11.04
C THR A 159 -5.03 -6.08 10.98
N SER A 160 -4.73 -7.12 11.77
CA SER A 160 -3.47 -7.84 11.63
C SER A 160 -3.49 -8.59 10.30
N VAL A 161 -2.65 -8.16 9.36
CA VAL A 161 -2.51 -8.80 8.06
C VAL A 161 -1.60 -10.01 8.22
N THR A 162 -2.18 -11.21 8.23
CA THR A 162 -1.40 -12.47 8.32
C THR A 162 -0.63 -12.76 7.03
N VAL A 163 -1.21 -12.43 5.87
CA VAL A 163 -0.58 -12.61 4.56
C VAL A 163 -0.42 -11.24 3.91
N PRO A 164 0.81 -10.70 3.81
CA PRO A 164 1.05 -9.36 3.26
C PRO A 164 0.76 -9.30 1.76
N ALA A 165 0.65 -8.08 1.23
CA ALA A 165 0.57 -7.86 -0.21
C ALA A 165 1.83 -8.41 -0.90
N LEU A 166 1.64 -9.00 -2.09
CA LEU A 166 2.75 -9.43 -2.93
C LEU A 166 3.49 -8.21 -3.48
N GLU A 167 4.73 -8.00 -3.06
CA GLU A 167 5.59 -6.93 -3.59
C GLU A 167 6.33 -7.44 -4.83
N GLY A 168 6.13 -6.78 -5.98
CA GLY A 168 6.78 -7.14 -7.25
C GLY A 168 8.21 -6.59 -7.42
N GLY A 169 8.72 -5.86 -6.42
CA GLY A 169 10.04 -5.23 -6.43
C GLY A 169 11.00 -5.94 -5.48
N SER A 170 12.06 -6.54 -6.04
CA SER A 170 13.05 -7.34 -5.31
C SER A 170 13.90 -6.50 -4.34
N ALA A 171 13.80 -6.81 -3.05
CA ALA A 171 14.84 -6.54 -2.04
C ALA A 171 15.59 -7.84 -1.62
N GLU A 172 15.47 -8.91 -2.42
CA GLU A 172 16.19 -10.17 -2.21
C GLU A 172 17.33 -10.33 -3.24
N PRO A 173 18.49 -10.87 -2.83
CA PRO A 173 19.67 -11.00 -3.68
C PRO A 173 19.47 -12.08 -4.76
N SER A 174 19.17 -11.65 -5.99
CA SER A 174 19.42 -12.33 -7.29
C SER A 174 19.07 -13.82 -7.48
N GLN A 175 18.46 -14.55 -6.54
CA GLN A 175 18.20 -15.99 -6.71
C GLN A 175 16.87 -16.31 -7.40
N LEU A 176 15.91 -15.37 -7.39
CA LEU A 176 14.70 -15.47 -8.21
C LEU A 176 14.89 -14.60 -9.45
N GLN A 177 15.82 -15.01 -10.32
CA GLN A 177 15.91 -14.46 -11.66
C GLN A 177 14.53 -14.64 -12.31
N ARG A 178 13.89 -13.53 -12.72
CA ARG A 178 12.66 -13.60 -13.52
C ARG A 178 12.93 -14.58 -14.65
N ALA A 179 12.19 -15.70 -14.70
CA ALA A 179 12.42 -16.74 -15.67
C ALA A 179 12.45 -16.12 -17.06
N GLN A 180 13.63 -16.06 -17.66
CA GLN A 180 13.76 -15.64 -19.04
C GLN A 180 13.08 -16.74 -19.86
N ALA A 181 12.19 -16.36 -20.76
CA ALA A 181 11.61 -17.33 -21.68
C ALA A 181 12.77 -18.04 -22.39
N PRO A 182 12.83 -19.39 -22.35
CA PRO A 182 13.90 -20.10 -23.03
C PRO A 182 13.83 -19.72 -24.52
N VAL A 183 14.93 -19.21 -25.05
CA VAL A 183 15.17 -19.12 -26.50
C VAL A 183 15.43 -20.54 -27.02
N SER A 184 14.41 -21.39 -26.95
CA SER A 184 14.43 -22.74 -27.50
C SER A 184 13.52 -22.78 -28.72
N ALA A 185 14.05 -23.29 -29.82
CA ALA A 185 13.32 -23.55 -31.07
C ALA A 185 12.30 -24.71 -30.96
N VAL A 186 11.87 -25.05 -29.74
CA VAL A 186 10.92 -26.13 -29.46
C VAL A 186 9.54 -25.50 -29.28
N GLU A 187 8.58 -25.91 -30.11
CA GLU A 187 7.20 -25.46 -29.98
C GLU A 187 6.66 -25.83 -28.59
N PRO A 188 6.17 -24.85 -27.81
CA PRO A 188 5.62 -25.12 -26.50
C PRO A 188 4.32 -25.92 -26.61
N THR A 189 4.11 -26.81 -25.64
CA THR A 189 2.80 -27.45 -25.45
C THR A 189 1.97 -26.62 -24.49
N TYR A 190 0.65 -26.68 -24.68
CA TYR A 190 -0.30 -25.95 -23.86
C TYR A 190 -1.30 -26.94 -23.28
N GLU A 191 -1.66 -26.72 -22.02
CA GLU A 191 -2.77 -27.44 -21.42
C GLU A 191 -4.08 -26.99 -22.06
N SER A 192 -5.08 -27.88 -22.09
CA SER A 192 -6.37 -27.60 -22.73
C SER A 192 -7.14 -26.45 -22.08
N TRP A 193 -6.84 -26.11 -20.82
CA TRP A 193 -7.42 -24.97 -20.11
C TRP A 193 -6.73 -23.63 -20.44
N ASP A 194 -5.53 -23.65 -21.00
CA ASP A 194 -4.77 -22.45 -21.33
C ASP A 194 -5.13 -21.93 -22.74
N VAL A 195 -6.40 -21.56 -22.90
CA VAL A 195 -6.96 -21.07 -24.18
C VAL A 195 -6.23 -19.82 -24.67
N LEU A 196 -5.75 -18.98 -23.74
CA LEU A 196 -5.02 -17.75 -24.04
C LEU A 196 -3.51 -17.98 -24.27
N ARG A 197 -3.03 -19.23 -24.13
CA ARG A 197 -1.63 -19.63 -24.32
C ARG A 197 -0.65 -18.83 -23.46
N GLN A 198 -1.05 -18.50 -22.23
CA GLN A 198 -0.28 -17.68 -21.30
C GLN A 198 0.78 -18.46 -20.53
N TYR A 199 0.67 -19.79 -20.48
CA TYR A 199 1.50 -20.68 -19.67
C TYR A 199 2.09 -21.81 -20.53
N PRO A 200 2.98 -21.48 -21.48
CA PRO A 200 3.64 -22.48 -22.32
C PRO A 200 4.47 -23.46 -21.48
N ARG A 201 4.38 -24.76 -21.78
CA ARG A 201 5.25 -25.79 -21.22
C ARG A 201 6.30 -26.21 -22.24
N TYR A 202 7.55 -26.22 -21.80
CA TYR A 202 8.68 -26.70 -22.58
C TYR A 202 9.11 -28.05 -22.00
N LEU A 203 9.29 -29.06 -22.85
CA LEU A 203 9.93 -30.30 -22.40
C LEU A 203 11.35 -29.98 -21.89
N PRO A 204 11.79 -30.56 -20.76
CA PRO A 204 13.18 -30.43 -20.34
C PRO A 204 14.08 -30.96 -21.46
N PRO A 205 15.22 -30.30 -21.76
CA PRO A 205 16.16 -30.81 -22.76
C PRO A 205 16.54 -32.24 -22.37
N ALA A 206 16.49 -33.16 -23.34
CA ALA A 206 16.88 -34.55 -23.12
C ALA A 206 18.28 -34.57 -22.47
N THR A 207 18.38 -35.16 -21.27
CA THR A 207 19.67 -35.37 -20.64
C THR A 207 20.51 -36.22 -21.58
N PRO A 208 21.74 -35.80 -21.96
CA PRO A 208 22.60 -36.64 -22.77
C PRO A 208 22.81 -37.96 -22.01
N ALA A 209 22.53 -39.07 -22.68
CA ALA A 209 22.72 -40.40 -22.13
C ALA A 209 24.16 -40.53 -21.66
N VAL A 210 24.38 -40.60 -20.35
CA VAL A 210 25.68 -40.96 -19.78
C VAL A 210 25.97 -42.37 -20.30
N SER A 211 26.96 -42.49 -21.19
CA SER A 211 27.37 -43.78 -21.73
C SER A 211 27.81 -44.66 -20.57
N ALA A 212 27.06 -45.73 -20.30
CA ALA A 212 27.42 -46.71 -19.31
C ALA A 212 28.74 -47.38 -19.73
N THR A 213 29.80 -47.17 -18.95
CA THR A 213 31.05 -47.91 -19.09
C THR A 213 30.78 -49.39 -18.78
N PRO A 214 31.22 -50.35 -19.61
CA PRO A 214 30.94 -51.76 -19.38
C PRO A 214 31.65 -52.27 -18.12
N ALA A 215 30.92 -53.02 -17.30
CA ALA A 215 31.47 -53.75 -16.17
C ALA A 215 32.42 -54.86 -16.65
N SER A 216 33.61 -54.94 -16.04
CA SER A 216 34.59 -56.00 -16.27
C SER A 216 34.20 -57.29 -15.54
N PRO A 217 34.49 -58.50 -16.07
CA PRO A 217 33.91 -59.74 -15.59
C PRO A 217 34.63 -60.39 -14.39
N ALA A 218 33.92 -61.38 -13.84
CA ALA A 218 34.09 -62.12 -12.60
C ALA A 218 35.43 -62.84 -12.36
N ALA A 219 35.66 -63.16 -11.07
CA ALA A 219 36.35 -64.38 -10.65
C ALA A 219 35.51 -65.08 -9.56
N SER A 220 34.97 -66.26 -9.90
CA SER A 220 34.46 -67.31 -8.99
C SER A 220 35.67 -67.94 -8.25
N THR A 221 35.60 -68.64 -7.12
CA THR A 221 34.67 -69.63 -6.54
C THR A 221 35.14 -69.77 -5.06
N GLU A 222 34.35 -70.17 -4.05
CA GLU A 222 34.11 -71.57 -3.68
C GLU A 222 33.13 -71.61 -2.48
N GLU A 223 32.11 -72.45 -2.61
CA GLU A 223 31.23 -72.95 -1.54
C GLU A 223 31.90 -74.20 -0.91
N PRO A 224 31.52 -74.68 0.30
CA PRO A 224 30.23 -75.37 0.43
C PRO A 224 29.48 -75.24 1.78
N SER A 225 28.15 -75.29 1.68
CA SER A 225 27.18 -76.09 2.46
C SER A 225 27.45 -76.40 3.93
N THR A 226 26.50 -76.02 4.81
CA THR A 226 25.52 -76.94 5.45
C THR A 226 24.57 -76.17 6.39
N THR A 227 23.28 -76.12 6.07
CA THR A 227 22.12 -76.09 7.00
C THR A 227 21.83 -77.52 7.49
N PRO A 228 20.89 -77.83 8.42
CA PRO A 228 19.86 -76.99 9.08
C PRO A 228 19.68 -77.23 10.60
N LYS A 229 18.94 -76.36 11.31
CA LYS A 229 17.78 -76.79 12.13
C LYS A 229 16.96 -75.64 12.72
N GLU A 230 15.67 -75.80 12.50
CA GLU A 230 14.50 -75.13 13.05
C GLU A 230 14.13 -75.79 14.38
N ASP A 231 13.81 -75.01 15.42
CA ASP A 231 13.03 -75.49 16.56
C ASP A 231 12.37 -74.32 17.31
N GLN A 232 11.03 -74.32 17.26
CA GLN A 232 10.01 -73.80 18.20
C GLN A 232 9.86 -72.29 18.46
#